data_AF-A0A5K1DVA2-F1
#
_entry.id   AF-A0A5K1DVA2-F1
#
_cell.length_a   1.000
_cell.length_b   1.000
_cell.length_c   1.000
_cell.angle_alpha   90.00
_cell.angle_beta   90.00
_cell.angle_gamma   90.00
#
_symmetry.space_group_name_H-M   'P 1'
#
loop_
_entity.id
_entity.type
_entity.pdbx_description
1 polymer ?
#
loop_
_entity_poly.entity_id
_entity_poly.type
_entity_poly.pdbx_seq_one_letter_code
_entity_poly.pdbx_strand_id
1 'polypeptide(L)' 'VLAFTAALESRRITVSVRQTRGLDASAACGQLRNQFQKSPLAVGD' A
#
# COMPACT_ATOMS: atom_id res chain seq x y z
N VAL A 1 11.55 7.62 -7.06
CA VAL A 1 11.28 7.63 -5.59
C VAL A 1 12.33 8.41 -4.82
N LEU A 2 13.63 8.11 -4.97
CA LEU A 2 14.70 8.76 -4.19
C LEU A 2 14.72 10.30 -4.28
N ALA A 3 14.56 10.87 -5.48
CA ALA A 3 14.51 12.33 -5.64
C ALA A 3 13.31 12.98 -4.90
N PHE A 4 12.18 12.29 -4.80
CA PHE A 4 11.00 12.75 -4.08
C PHE A 4 11.23 12.68 -2.56
N THR A 5 11.81 11.59 -2.08
CA THR A 5 12.25 11.44 -0.68
C THR A 5 13.20 12.57 -0.29
N ALA A 6 14.24 12.80 -1.08
CA ALA A 6 15.23 13.85 -0.83
C ALA A 6 14.60 15.26 -0.80
N ALA A 7 13.66 15.56 -1.72
CA ALA A 7 12.96 16.83 -1.74
C ALA A 7 12.15 17.07 -0.45
N LEU A 8 11.47 16.05 0.07
CA LEU A 8 10.71 16.14 1.32
C LEU A 8 11.62 16.24 2.56
N GLU A 9 12.68 15.44 2.61
CA GLU A 9 13.65 15.45 3.70
C GLU A 9 14.37 16.81 3.80
N SER A 10 14.68 17.45 2.67
CA SER A 10 15.25 18.81 2.64
C SER A 10 14.37 19.86 3.32
N ARG A 11 13.06 19.59 3.42
CA ARG A 11 12.05 20.42 4.08
C ARG A 11 11.76 19.96 5.52
N ARG A 12 12.59 19.07 6.07
CA ARG A 12 12.46 18.47 7.41
C ARG A 12 11.16 17.69 7.60
N ILE A 13 10.64 17.10 6.53
CA ILE A 13 9.51 16.16 6.61
C ILE A 13 10.10 14.76 6.76
N THR A 14 9.72 14.04 7.81
CA THR A 14 10.15 12.64 8.01
C THR A 14 9.50 11.75 6.94
N VAL A 15 10.31 11.00 6.21
CA VAL A 15 9.85 10.10 5.13
C VAL A 15 10.24 8.66 5.44
N SER A 16 9.38 7.73 5.04
CA SER A 16 9.72 6.30 4.96
C SER A 16 9.22 5.73 3.64
N VAL A 17 10.05 4.90 3.01
CA VAL A 17 9.63 4.11 1.84
C VAL A 17 9.22 2.73 2.35
N ARG A 18 7.95 2.35 2.12
CA ARG A 18 7.45 1.04 2.55
C ARG A 18 8.01 -0.04 1.62
N GLN A 19 8.75 -0.98 2.17
CA GLN A 19 9.18 -2.16 1.42
C GLN A 19 7.95 -2.95 0.97
N THR A 20 7.83 -3.18 -0.33
CA THR A 20 6.74 -4.00 -0.88
C THR A 20 6.89 -5.44 -0.40
N ARG A 21 5.81 -6.00 0.17
CA ARG A 21 5.72 -7.39 0.61
C ARG A 21 4.51 -8.05 -0.04
N GLY A 22 4.60 -9.36 -0.30
CA GLY A 22 3.49 -10.15 -0.86
C GLY A 22 3.18 -9.88 -2.34
N LEU A 23 4.10 -9.29 -3.10
CA LEU A 23 3.89 -8.95 -4.50
C LEU A 23 3.61 -10.19 -5.36
N ASP A 24 4.41 -11.25 -5.16
CA ASP A 24 4.29 -12.51 -5.90
C ASP A 24 2.99 -13.27 -5.56
N ALA A 25 2.43 -13.00 -4.38
CA ALA A 25 1.19 -13.59 -3.90
C ALA A 25 -0.05 -12.72 -4.23
N SER A 26 0.09 -11.65 -5.01
CA SER A 26 -0.99 -10.66 -5.25
C SER A 26 -1.61 -10.11 -3.95
N ALA A 27 -0.76 -9.94 -2.93
CA ALA A 27 -1.13 -9.53 -1.58
C ALA A 27 -0.45 -8.23 -1.13
N ALA A 28 0.24 -7.53 -2.04
CA ALA A 28 0.71 -6.18 -1.76
C ALA A 28 -0.47 -5.21 -1.63
N CYS A 29 -0.21 -4.03 -1.07
CA CYS A 29 -1.20 -2.97 -0.94
C CYS A 29 -1.86 -2.68 -2.31
N GLY A 30 -3.20 -2.71 -2.35
CA GLY A 30 -3.97 -2.48 -3.58
C GLY A 30 -4.18 -3.70 -4.49
N GLN A 31 -3.60 -4.87 -4.19
CA GLN A 31 -3.75 -6.08 -5.02
C GLN A 31 -4.89 -7.01 -4.58
N LEU A 32 -5.46 -6.83 -3.38
CA LEU A 32 -6.53 -7.69 -2.87
C LEU A 32 -7.81 -7.50 -3.69
N ARG A 33 -8.13 -8.49 -4.53
CA ARG A 33 -9.31 -8.47 -5.43
C ARG A 33 -10.50 -9.28 -4.92
N ASN A 34 -10.40 -9.85 -3.73
CA ASN A 34 -11.48 -10.62 -3.13
C ASN A 34 -12.02 -11.73 -4.05
N GLN A 35 -11.14 -12.40 -4.82
CA GLN A 35 -11.52 -13.34 -5.89
C GLN A 35 -12.42 -14.50 -5.42
N PHE A 36 -12.36 -14.85 -4.13
CA PHE A 36 -13.17 -15.92 -3.54
C PHE A 36 -14.35 -15.40 -2.69
N GLN A 37 -14.50 -14.08 -2.59
CA GLN A 37 -15.62 -13.48 -1.88
C GLN A 37 -16.82 -13.39 -2.81
N LYS A 38 -17.67 -14.43 -2.78
CA LYS A 38 -18.89 -14.54 -3.60
C LYS A 38 -20.04 -13.66 -3.12
N SER A 39 -20.00 -13.22 -1.86
CA SER A 39 -21.02 -12.37 -1.24
C SER A 39 -20.38 -11.05 -0.78
N PRO A 40 -21.00 -9.88 -1.05
CA PRO A 40 -20.48 -8.59 -0.60
C PRO A 40 -20.23 -8.56 0.92
N LEU A 41 -19.25 -7.77 1.37
CA LEU A 41 -19.14 -7.49 2.81
C LEU A 41 -20.41 -6.76 3.21
N ALA A 42 -21.15 -7.31 4.17
CA ALA A 42 -22.24 -6.59 4.79
C ALA A 42 -21.68 -5.30 5.39
N VAL A 43 -22.31 -4.16 5.09
CA VAL A 43 -22.00 -2.90 5.76
C VAL A 43 -22.29 -3.13 7.23
N GLY A 44 -21.27 -3.09 8.07
CA GLY A 44 -21.42 -3.25 9.52
C GLY A 44 -22.13 -2.04 10.13
N ASP A 45 -23.08 -2.31 11.03
CA ASP A 45 -23.72 -1.35 11.93
C ASP A 45 -22.71 -0.68 12.89
#